data_AF-A0A0M4T3T2-F1
#
_entry.id   AF-A0A0M4T3T2-F1
#
_cell.length_a   1.000
_cell.length_b   1.000
_cell.length_c   1.000
_cell.angle_alpha   90.00
_cell.angle_beta   90.00
_cell.angle_gamma   90.00
#
_symmetry.space_group_name_H-M   'P 1'
#
loop_
_entity.id
_entity.type
_entity.pdbx_description
1 polymer ?
#
loop_
_entity_poly.entity_id
_entity_poly.type
_entity_poly.pdbx_seq_one_letter_code
_entity_poly.pdbx_strand_id
1 'polypeptide(L)'
;MALTNKSQMELSNIQLKDLELPRAQDELKELRKEWTTIANRQLQNVWSEACIDHRSHADRRLDLLPIEKLRWEGSAIERKGIKIAIGDYNRIG
;
A
#
# COMPACT_ATOMS: atom_id res chain seq x y z
N MET A 1 -7.60 -0.91 33.41
CA MET A 1 -7.83 -0.02 32.25
C MET A 1 -8.33 -0.90 31.12
N ALA A 2 -9.62 -0.84 30.79
CA ALA A 2 -10.23 -1.78 29.85
C ALA A 2 -9.93 -1.37 28.40
N LEU A 3 -9.33 -2.27 27.61
CA LEU A 3 -9.08 -2.11 26.16
C LEU A 3 -10.34 -2.41 25.33
N THR A 4 -11.52 -2.00 25.80
CA THR A 4 -12.80 -2.35 25.17
C THR A 4 -13.23 -1.38 24.07
N ASN A 5 -12.55 -0.23 23.96
CA ASN A 5 -12.85 0.77 22.94
C ASN A 5 -12.01 0.52 21.70
N LYS A 6 -12.64 0.69 20.53
CA LYS A 6 -11.94 0.63 19.25
C LYS A 6 -10.82 1.66 19.20
N SER A 7 -9.67 1.25 18.66
CA SER A 7 -8.59 2.19 18.34
C SER A 7 -9.04 3.13 17.21
N GLN A 8 -8.43 4.32 17.12
CA GLN A 8 -8.69 5.25 16.03
C GLN A 8 -8.50 4.61 14.64
N MET A 9 -7.52 3.71 14.50
CA MET A 9 -7.26 2.96 13.27
C MET A 9 -8.38 1.97 12.89
N GLU A 10 -9.24 1.60 13.84
CA GLU A 10 -10.37 0.67 13.64
C GLU A 10 -11.68 1.40 13.35
N LEU A 11 -11.69 2.73 13.42
CA LEU A 11 -12.85 3.56 13.09
C LEU A 11 -12.99 3.70 11.58
N SER A 12 -14.24 3.77 11.11
CA SER A 12 -14.50 4.08 9.71
C SER A 12 -14.14 5.53 9.37
N ASN A 13 -13.82 5.80 8.11
CA ASN A 13 -13.53 7.17 7.65
C ASN A 13 -14.70 8.16 7.90
N ILE A 14 -15.94 7.66 7.97
CA ILE A 14 -17.11 8.49 8.33
C ILE A 14 -17.02 8.90 9.80
N GLN A 15 -16.80 7.93 10.70
CA GLN A 15 -16.65 8.19 12.13
C GLN A 15 -15.44 9.10 12.43
N LEU A 16 -14.32 8.90 11.73
CA LEU A 16 -13.14 9.76 11.88
C LEU A 16 -13.43 11.20 11.44
N LYS A 17 -14.17 11.37 10.34
CA LYS A 17 -14.57 12.69 9.86
C LYS A 17 -15.48 13.40 10.85
N ASP A 18 -16.45 12.68 11.43
CA ASP A 18 -17.37 13.23 12.44
C ASP A 18 -16.65 13.62 13.74
N LEU A 19 -15.53 12.98 14.03
CA LEU A 19 -14.65 13.29 15.17
C LEU A 19 -13.55 14.33 14.84
N GLU A 20 -13.54 14.87 13.63
CA GLU A 20 -12.48 15.78 13.12
C GLU A 20 -11.06 15.19 13.21
N LEU A 21 -10.96 13.85 13.14
CA LEU A 21 -9.71 13.11 13.17
C LEU A 21 -9.18 12.82 11.76
N PRO A 22 -7.85 12.68 11.59
CA PRO A 22 -7.26 12.25 10.33
C PRO A 22 -7.81 10.87 9.94
N ARG A 23 -7.85 10.60 8.63
CA ARG A 23 -8.27 9.28 8.16
C ARG A 23 -7.24 8.24 8.59
N ALA A 24 -7.70 7.03 8.90
CA ALA A 24 -6.82 5.92 9.29
C ALA A 24 -5.70 5.66 8.26
N GLN A 25 -5.97 5.91 6.97
CA GLN A 25 -4.96 5.80 5.92
C GLN A 25 -3.79 6.79 6.06
N ASP A 26 -4.03 7.99 6.59
CA ASP A 26 -3.02 9.04 6.70
C ASP A 26 -2.14 8.77 7.92
N GLU A 27 -2.74 8.32 9.04
CA GLU A 27 -1.99 7.80 10.18
C GLU A 27 -1.14 6.59 9.81
N LEU A 28 -1.69 5.66 9.02
CA LEU A 28 -0.95 4.50 8.54
C LEU A 28 0.24 4.87 7.64
N LYS A 29 0.19 6.00 6.94
CA LYS A 29 1.34 6.49 6.16
C LYS A 29 2.44 6.99 7.08
N GLU A 30 2.11 7.77 8.10
CA GLU A 30 3.11 8.24 9.08
C GLU A 30 3.71 7.07 9.86
N LEU A 31 2.90 6.10 10.31
CA LEU A 31 3.41 4.90 10.99
C LEU A 31 4.40 4.12 10.11
N ARG A 32 4.10 3.98 8.81
CA ARG A 32 5.01 3.32 7.85
C ARG A 32 6.33 4.07 7.68
N LYS A 33 6.31 5.40 7.71
CA LYS A 33 7.50 6.25 7.64
C LYS A 33 8.35 6.11 8.90
N GLU A 34 7.73 6.14 10.07
CA GLU A 34 8.42 5.92 11.36
C GLU A 34 9.06 4.54 11.41
N TRP A 35 8.29 3.50 11.10
CA TRP A 35 8.79 2.13 11.06
C TRP A 35 9.98 1.98 10.11
N THR A 36 9.90 2.56 8.91
CA THR A 36 10.99 2.54 7.93
C THR A 36 12.25 3.23 8.44
N THR A 37 12.08 4.36 9.15
CA THR A 37 13.20 5.08 9.78
C THR A 37 13.91 4.21 10.81
N ILE A 38 13.14 3.52 11.67
CA ILE A 38 13.67 2.63 12.69
C ILE A 38 14.36 1.41 12.04
N ALA A 39 13.70 0.77 11.07
CA ALA A 39 14.22 -0.41 10.39
C ALA A 39 15.54 -0.11 9.65
N ASN A 40 15.59 0.99 8.88
CA ASN A 40 16.79 1.37 8.15
C ASN A 40 17.95 1.73 9.08
N ARG A 41 17.68 2.35 10.24
CA ARG A 41 18.72 2.57 11.26
C ARG A 41 19.33 1.25 11.73
N GLN A 42 18.50 0.23 11.96
CA GLN A 42 19.01 -1.09 12.37
C GLN A 42 19.77 -1.79 11.24
N LEU A 43 19.34 -1.65 9.99
CA LEU A 43 20.05 -2.19 8.82
C LEU A 43 21.44 -1.55 8.66
N GLN A 44 21.56 -0.24 8.90
CA GLN A 44 22.83 0.47 8.91
C GLN A 44 23.76 -0.02 10.03
N ASN A 45 23.22 -0.28 11.22
CA ASN A 45 24.00 -0.78 12.36
C ASN A 45 24.65 -2.15 12.10
N VAL A 46 24.03 -2.97 11.24
CA VAL A 46 24.57 -4.28 10.83
C VAL A 46 25.31 -4.23 9.49
N TRP A 47 25.62 -3.02 8.99
CA TRP A 47 26.32 -2.79 7.72
C TRP A 47 25.64 -3.45 6.52
N SER A 48 24.31 -3.57 6.55
CA SER A 48 23.54 -4.08 5.42
C SER A 48 23.38 -3.00 4.35
N GLU A 49 23.56 -3.37 3.09
CA GLU A 49 23.25 -2.52 1.94
C GLU A 49 21.74 -2.43 1.66
N ALA A 50 20.92 -3.26 2.33
CA ALA A 50 19.47 -3.24 2.17
C ALA A 50 18.88 -1.94 2.72
N CYS A 51 17.92 -1.37 1.98
CA CYS A 51 17.17 -0.18 2.39
C CYS A 51 15.68 -0.38 2.09
N ILE A 52 14.85 0.00 3.05
CA ILE A 52 13.40 -0.04 2.92
C ILE A 52 12.92 1.38 2.59
N ASP A 53 12.02 1.49 1.61
CA ASP A 53 11.34 2.75 1.28
C ASP A 53 9.84 2.59 1.56
N HIS A 54 9.23 3.57 2.22
CA HIS A 54 7.80 3.59 2.57
C HIS A 54 6.93 4.25 1.50
N ARG A 55 7.53 4.99 0.57
CA ARG A 55 6.82 5.74 -0.48
C ARG A 55 6.10 4.79 -1.43
N SER A 56 4.97 5.22 -1.99
CA SER A 56 4.29 4.46 -3.04
C SER A 56 5.12 4.43 -4.34
N HIS A 57 4.82 3.51 -5.28
CA HIS A 57 5.48 3.51 -6.59
C HIS A 57 5.32 4.84 -7.32
N ALA A 58 4.13 5.47 -7.22
CA ALA A 58 3.86 6.79 -7.77
C ALA A 58 4.77 7.86 -7.15
N ASP A 59 4.95 7.84 -5.83
CA ASP A 59 5.81 8.79 -5.11
C ASP A 59 7.31 8.58 -5.38
N ARG A 60 7.71 7.35 -5.72
CA ARG A 60 9.09 7.02 -6.10
C ARG A 60 9.43 7.41 -7.54
N ARG A 61 8.44 7.86 -8.34
CA ARG A 61 8.59 8.13 -9.78
C ARG A 61 9.29 6.98 -10.50
N LEU A 62 8.97 5.76 -10.11
CA LEU A 62 9.45 4.60 -10.84
C LEU A 62 8.74 4.59 -12.19
N ASP A 63 9.48 4.44 -13.28
CA ASP A 63 8.94 4.30 -14.64
C ASP A 63 8.24 2.92 -14.84
N LEU A 64 7.66 2.36 -13.79
CA LEU A 64 6.90 1.12 -13.82
C LEU A 64 5.44 1.48 -14.09
N LEU A 65 4.88 0.88 -15.15
CA LEU A 65 3.45 1.00 -15.40
C LEU A 65 2.68 0.34 -14.25
N PRO A 66 1.69 1.02 -13.65
CA PRO A 66 0.92 0.43 -12.58
C PRO A 66 0.16 -0.79 -13.09
N ILE A 67 0.19 -1.92 -12.38
CA ILE A 67 -0.62 -3.09 -12.74
C ILE A 67 -2.10 -2.75 -12.52
N GLU A 68 -2.91 -2.84 -13.57
CA GLU A 68 -4.35 -2.67 -13.48
C GLU A 68 -5.03 -3.94 -12.96
N LYS A 69 -6.01 -3.76 -12.06
CA LYS A 69 -6.70 -4.89 -11.44
C LYS A 69 -7.59 -5.61 -12.47
N LEU A 70 -7.21 -6.84 -12.80
CA LEU A 70 -8.05 -7.74 -13.58
C LEU A 70 -9.20 -8.28 -12.71
N ARG A 71 -10.45 -8.08 -13.15
CA ARG A 71 -11.62 -8.70 -12.49
C ARG A 71 -11.67 -10.20 -12.81
N TRP A 72 -12.44 -10.96 -12.04
CA TRP A 72 -12.52 -12.41 -12.18
C TRP A 72 -12.99 -12.84 -13.58
N GLU A 73 -13.88 -12.05 -14.21
CA GLU A 73 -14.34 -12.25 -15.58
C GLU A 73 -13.16 -12.15 -16.57
N GLY A 74 -12.33 -11.11 -16.42
CA GLY A 74 -11.14 -10.91 -17.25
C GLY A 74 -10.13 -12.04 -17.08
N SER A 75 -9.88 -12.48 -15.84
CA SER A 75 -9.00 -13.62 -15.56
C SER A 75 -9.55 -14.94 -16.12
N ALA A 76 -10.87 -15.09 -16.22
CA ALA A 76 -11.49 -16.26 -16.84
C ALA A 76 -11.34 -16.26 -18.36
N ILE A 77 -11.40 -15.09 -19.00
CA ILE A 77 -11.18 -14.91 -20.44
C ILE A 77 -9.71 -15.19 -20.80
N GLU A 78 -8.77 -14.65 -20.04
CA GLU A 78 -7.33 -14.89 -20.26
C GLU A 78 -6.94 -16.35 -20.11
N ARG A 79 -7.53 -17.07 -19.13
CA ARG A 79 -7.30 -18.51 -18.94
C ARG A 79 -7.77 -19.36 -20.13
N LYS A 80 -8.70 -18.86 -20.94
CA LYS A 80 -9.14 -19.51 -22.19
C LYS A 80 -8.23 -19.16 -23.38
N GLY A 81 -7.12 -18.44 -23.14
CA GLY A 81 -6.17 -18.02 -24.17
C GLY A 81 -6.60 -16.76 -24.93
N ILE A 82 -7.68 -16.09 -24.51
CA ILE A 82 -8.16 -14.87 -25.16
C ILE A 82 -7.51 -13.67 -24.45
N LYS A 83 -6.68 -12.93 -25.19
CA LYS A 83 -6.03 -11.73 -24.66
C LYS A 83 -7.01 -10.57 -24.57
N ILE A 84 -6.95 -9.83 -23.47
CA ILE A 84 -7.76 -8.63 -23.23
C ILE A 84 -6.88 -7.43 -22.93
N ALA A 85 -7.37 -6.23 -23.26
CA ALA A 85 -6.59 -4.99 -23.19
C ALA A 85 -5.92 -4.76 -21.83
N ILE A 86 -6.61 -5.04 -20.72
CA ILE A 86 -6.06 -4.89 -19.36
C ILE A 86 -4.92 -5.89 -19.11
N GLY A 87 -5.08 -7.13 -19.59
CA GLY A 87 -4.03 -8.14 -19.45
C GLY A 87 -2.83 -7.84 -20.35
N ASP A 88 -3.04 -7.29 -21.55
CA ASP A 88 -1.97 -6.84 -22.43
C ASP A 88 -1.23 -5.62 -21.83
N TYR A 89 -1.97 -4.68 -21.25
CA TYR A 89 -1.41 -3.56 -20.48
C TYR A 89 -0.57 -4.04 -19.28
N ASN A 90 -1.01 -5.05 -18.56
CA ASN A 90 -0.26 -5.62 -17.44
C ASN A 90 0.97 -6.44 -17.87
N ARG A 91 1.08 -6.83 -19.15
CA ARG A 91 2.23 -7.57 -19.70
C ARG A 91 3.36 -6.66 -20.17
N ILE A 92 3.09 -5.37 -20.42
CA ILE A 92 4.08 -4.39 -20.89
C ILE A 92 4.78 -3.64 -19.76
N GLY A 93 4.23 -3.66 -18.55
CA GLY A 93 4.83 -3.10 -17.33
C GLY A 93 5.71 -4.11 -16.61
#